data_AF-A0AAD4RDW6-F1
#
_entry.id   AF-A0AAD4RDW6-F1
#
_cell.length_a   1.000
_cell.length_b   1.000
_cell.length_c   1.000
_cell.angle_alpha   90.00
_cell.angle_beta   90.00
_cell.angle_gamma   90.00
#
_symmetry.space_group_name_H-M   'P 1'
#
loop_
_entity.id
_entity.type
_entity.pdbx_description
1 polymer ?
#
loop_
_entity_poly.entity_id
_entity_poly.type
_entity_poly.pdbx_seq_one_letter_code
_entity_poly.pdbx_strand_id
1 'polypeptide(L)'
;MSGRFINPVWIFRRFCSSGPSVVSSAKENTFVPRQSFDLPASFDKKSWFPMHMAVQLKRMEGKLRTVDLVVEVHDARVAITGRNPVFAKQLYAIRPHILVLNKKDLIDLVKYKQPIEDFYHRQGIEHVIWTNCKDSMSRNAAIKNLQDVIKDHLQNMQRFNRTVKTEYQIMVVGIPNVGKSSLINTLRFSNLNRGKAVEEGSRPGVTVRVQNRVRLLDKPPIYVLDTPGILYPHFDDVDSGMKLGIRITLI
;
A
#
# COMPACT_ATOMS: atom_id res chain seq x y z
N MET A 1 -26.53 21.11 14.99
CA MET A 1 -26.79 21.02 13.54
C MET A 1 -26.15 19.73 13.01
N SER A 2 -26.97 18.73 12.70
CA SER A 2 -26.57 17.37 12.39
C SER A 2 -26.03 17.24 10.96
N GLY A 3 -24.75 16.94 10.82
CA GLY A 3 -24.13 16.61 9.53
C GLY A 3 -24.55 15.22 9.08
N ARG A 4 -25.38 15.14 8.02
CA ARG A 4 -25.73 13.88 7.38
C ARG A 4 -24.49 13.26 6.74
N PHE A 5 -24.06 12.12 7.26
CA PHE A 5 -23.12 11.23 6.58
C PHE A 5 -23.74 10.75 5.27
N ILE A 6 -23.14 11.12 4.14
CA ILE A 6 -23.52 10.59 2.83
C ILE A 6 -22.97 9.17 2.75
N ASN A 7 -23.87 8.19 2.73
CA ASN A 7 -23.58 6.78 2.58
C ASN A 7 -23.03 6.53 1.15
N PRO A 8 -21.83 5.94 0.98
CA PRO A 8 -21.15 5.81 -0.33
C PRO A 8 -21.92 4.97 -1.37
N VAL A 9 -22.96 4.24 -0.95
CA VAL A 9 -23.86 3.50 -1.84
C VAL A 9 -24.69 4.42 -2.77
N TRP A 10 -24.88 5.69 -2.40
CA TRP A 10 -25.72 6.62 -3.19
C TRP A 10 -25.07 7.20 -4.44
N ILE A 11 -23.73 7.16 -4.56
CA ILE A 11 -23.04 7.74 -5.74
C ILE A 11 -23.25 6.88 -6.99
N PHE A 12 -23.54 5.59 -6.84
CA PHE A 12 -23.70 4.67 -7.98
C PHE A 12 -25.11 4.63 -8.58
N ARG A 13 -26.12 5.20 -7.90
CA ARG A 13 -27.54 5.05 -8.31
C ARG A 13 -28.09 6.19 -9.17
N ARG A 14 -27.32 7.25 -9.43
CA ARG A 14 -27.83 8.47 -10.09
C ARG A 14 -27.45 8.63 -11.57
N PHE A 15 -26.91 7.59 -12.22
CA PHE A 15 -26.64 7.58 -13.66
C PHE A 15 -27.57 6.69 -14.48
N CYS A 16 -28.61 6.10 -13.86
CA CYS A 16 -29.60 5.30 -14.55
C CYS A 16 -31.01 5.92 -14.42
N SER A 17 -31.37 6.72 -15.42
CA SER A 17 -32.74 7.07 -15.80
C SER A 17 -32.65 7.45 -17.28
N SER A 18 -33.41 6.93 -18.24
CA SER A 18 -34.63 6.14 -18.25
C SER A 18 -34.91 5.73 -19.72
N GLY A 19 -35.25 4.47 -20.00
CA GLY A 19 -35.71 3.98 -21.31
C GLY A 19 -36.56 2.72 -21.12
N PRO A 20 -37.54 2.44 -22.01
CA PRO A 20 -38.71 1.63 -21.67
C PRO A 20 -38.37 0.15 -21.49
N SER A 21 -39.08 -0.45 -20.55
CA SER A 21 -38.98 -1.82 -20.07
C SER A 21 -39.30 -2.85 -21.17
N VAL A 22 -38.28 -3.63 -21.55
CA VAL A 22 -38.45 -4.90 -22.26
C VAL A 22 -38.05 -6.03 -21.32
N VAL A 23 -39.02 -6.88 -21.00
CA VAL A 23 -38.82 -8.14 -20.30
C VAL A 23 -37.98 -9.05 -21.20
N SER A 24 -36.77 -9.43 -20.79
CA SER A 24 -36.02 -10.49 -21.48
C SER A 24 -35.16 -11.28 -20.49
N SER A 25 -35.24 -12.61 -20.65
CA SER A 25 -34.53 -13.71 -20.00
C SER A 25 -33.20 -13.37 -19.31
N ALA A 26 -32.98 -13.99 -18.15
CA ALA A 26 -31.71 -13.97 -17.41
C ALA A 26 -30.53 -14.39 -18.29
N LYS A 27 -29.86 -13.42 -18.90
CA LYS A 27 -28.54 -13.61 -19.50
C LYS A 27 -27.54 -13.70 -18.35
N GLU A 28 -26.68 -14.71 -18.38
CA GLU A 28 -25.47 -14.72 -17.57
C GLU A 28 -24.74 -13.40 -17.81
N ASN A 29 -24.72 -12.55 -16.78
CA ASN A 29 -24.05 -11.26 -16.83
C ASN A 29 -22.54 -11.51 -16.83
N THR A 30 -21.98 -11.82 -18.00
CA THR A 30 -20.55 -11.78 -18.24
C THR A 30 -20.09 -10.34 -18.06
N PHE A 31 -19.35 -10.09 -16.98
CA PHE A 31 -18.79 -8.78 -16.70
C PHE A 31 -17.78 -8.43 -17.81
N VAL A 32 -18.13 -7.46 -18.65
CA VAL A 32 -17.21 -6.89 -19.63
C VAL A 32 -16.49 -5.71 -18.97
N PRO A 33 -15.18 -5.82 -18.67
CA PRO A 33 -14.43 -4.70 -18.09
C PRO A 33 -14.34 -3.56 -19.10
N ARG A 34 -14.56 -2.32 -18.63
CA ARG A 34 -14.26 -1.11 -19.41
C ARG A 34 -12.75 -0.99 -19.64
N GLN A 35 -12.36 -0.63 -20.85
CA GLN A 35 -10.96 -0.43 -21.24
C GLN A 35 -10.47 0.98 -20.89
N SER A 36 -11.35 1.98 -20.97
CA SER A 36 -11.08 3.39 -20.63
C SER A 36 -12.22 4.00 -19.82
N PHE A 37 -11.94 5.11 -19.14
CA PHE A 37 -12.95 5.93 -18.47
C PHE A 37 -13.06 7.30 -19.13
N ASP A 38 -14.00 7.42 -20.08
CA ASP A 38 -14.26 8.70 -20.75
C ASP A 38 -14.99 9.65 -19.81
N LEU A 39 -14.31 10.72 -19.41
CA LEU A 39 -14.88 11.77 -18.58
C LEU A 39 -15.37 12.94 -19.44
N PRO A 40 -16.50 13.57 -19.07
CA PRO A 40 -16.96 14.78 -19.75
C PRO A 40 -15.93 15.91 -19.57
N ALA A 41 -15.83 16.81 -20.55
CA ALA A 41 -14.89 17.93 -20.54
C ALA A 41 -15.06 18.88 -19.33
N SER A 42 -16.25 18.91 -18.74
CA SER A 42 -16.58 19.67 -17.52
C SER A 42 -16.29 18.91 -16.22
N PHE A 43 -15.66 17.73 -16.28
CA PHE A 43 -15.35 16.97 -15.07
C PHE A 43 -14.25 17.68 -14.28
N ASP A 44 -14.65 18.26 -13.15
CA ASP A 44 -13.73 18.86 -12.19
C ASP A 44 -12.87 17.75 -11.58
N LYS A 45 -11.59 17.71 -11.97
CA LYS A 45 -10.56 16.82 -11.43
C LYS A 45 -10.19 17.26 -10.01
N LYS A 46 -11.15 17.28 -9.10
CA LYS A 46 -10.86 17.49 -7.69
C LYS A 46 -10.05 16.30 -7.21
N SER A 47 -8.78 16.56 -6.91
CA SER A 47 -7.94 15.66 -6.13
C SER A 47 -8.68 15.37 -4.82
N TRP A 48 -9.21 14.16 -4.69
CA TRP A 48 -9.78 13.72 -3.42
C TRP A 48 -8.62 13.38 -2.49
N PHE A 49 -8.07 14.41 -1.85
CA PHE A 49 -7.06 14.28 -0.83
C PHE A 49 -7.60 14.83 0.49
N PRO A 50 -8.16 13.96 1.34
CA PRO A 50 -8.65 14.38 2.64
C PRO A 50 -7.56 15.09 3.43
N MET A 51 -7.90 16.21 4.08
CA MET A 51 -6.95 17.01 4.86
C MET A 51 -6.19 16.19 5.92
N HIS A 52 -6.82 15.14 6.47
CA HIS A 52 -6.17 14.25 7.43
C HIS A 52 -4.97 13.49 6.82
N MET A 53 -4.99 13.18 5.52
CA MET A 53 -3.91 12.49 4.82
C MET A 53 -2.72 13.43 4.56
N ALA A 54 -2.97 14.72 4.32
CA ALA A 54 -1.92 15.73 4.20
C ALA A 54 -1.12 15.88 5.50
N VAL A 55 -1.82 15.86 6.64
CA VAL A 55 -1.22 15.87 7.97
C VAL A 55 -0.38 14.62 8.20
N GLN A 56 -0.85 13.46 7.74
CA GLN A 56 -0.13 12.19 7.87
C GLN A 56 1.14 12.16 7.00
N LEU A 57 1.08 12.69 5.77
CA LEU A 57 2.24 12.82 4.89
C LEU A 57 3.33 13.68 5.54
N LYS A 58 2.99 14.89 6.01
CA LYS A 58 3.95 15.77 6.72
C LYS A 58 4.54 15.11 7.97
N ARG A 59 3.73 14.39 8.74
CA ARG A 59 4.21 13.64 9.93
C ARG A 59 5.16 12.50 9.54
N MET A 60 4.90 11.83 8.42
CA MET A 60 5.77 10.78 7.90
C MET A 60 7.11 11.39 7.46
N GLU A 61 7.09 12.46 6.67
CA GLU A 61 8.29 13.17 6.21
C GLU A 61 9.20 13.60 7.38
N GLY A 62 8.62 14.14 8.45
CA GLY A 62 9.36 14.50 9.67
C GLY A 62 10.04 13.31 10.36
N LYS A 63 9.50 12.10 10.20
CA LYS A 63 10.05 10.85 10.77
C LYS A 63 11.02 10.12 9.84
N LEU A 64 11.07 10.43 8.54
CA LEU A 64 11.97 9.77 7.58
C LEU A 64 13.45 9.87 7.99
N ARG A 65 13.85 11.01 8.59
CA ARG A 65 15.21 11.19 9.10
C ARG A 65 15.56 10.24 10.24
N THR A 66 14.58 9.80 11.03
CA THR A 66 14.83 8.89 12.15
C THR A 66 14.87 7.43 11.75
N VAL A 67 14.42 7.10 10.54
CA VAL A 67 14.30 5.72 10.04
C VAL A 67 15.56 5.35 9.28
N ASP A 68 15.91 4.07 9.29
CA ASP A 68 17.06 3.52 8.57
C ASP A 68 16.64 2.94 7.20
N LEU A 69 15.45 2.34 7.10
CA LEU A 69 14.92 1.70 5.89
C LEU A 69 13.40 1.92 5.71
N VAL A 70 12.96 2.13 4.47
CA VAL A 70 11.53 2.23 4.12
C VAL A 70 11.07 0.94 3.45
N VAL A 71 9.96 0.36 3.90
CA VAL A 71 9.30 -0.78 3.27
C VAL A 71 8.01 -0.27 2.62
N GLU A 72 8.00 -0.22 1.30
CA GLU A 72 6.91 0.30 0.49
C GLU A 72 5.97 -0.86 0.10
N VAL A 73 4.74 -0.86 0.61
CA VAL A 73 3.77 -1.94 0.39
C VAL A 73 2.72 -1.52 -0.63
N HIS A 74 2.58 -2.32 -1.68
CA HIS A 74 1.64 -2.11 -2.78
C HIS A 74 0.71 -3.32 -2.95
N ASP A 75 -0.46 -3.08 -3.52
CA ASP A 75 -1.33 -4.16 -4.02
C ASP A 75 -0.77 -4.61 -5.36
N ALA A 76 -0.42 -5.88 -5.48
CA ALA A 76 0.21 -6.42 -6.68
C ALA A 76 -0.67 -6.16 -7.93
N ARG A 77 -2.00 -6.09 -7.80
CA ARG A 77 -2.93 -5.90 -8.95
C ARG A 77 -2.78 -4.54 -9.59
N VAL A 78 -2.23 -3.59 -8.85
CA VAL A 78 -1.94 -2.22 -9.30
C VAL A 78 -0.46 -1.95 -9.04
N ALA A 79 0.40 -2.91 -9.38
CA ALA A 79 1.82 -2.87 -9.10
C ALA A 79 2.45 -1.57 -9.61
N ILE A 80 2.17 -1.18 -10.86
CA ILE A 80 2.78 0.00 -11.50
C ILE A 80 2.05 1.29 -11.09
N THR A 81 0.72 1.29 -11.20
CA THR A 81 -0.09 2.52 -11.05
C THR A 81 -0.25 2.99 -9.62
N GLY A 82 -0.04 2.11 -8.63
CA GLY A 82 -0.20 2.45 -7.22
C GLY A 82 0.91 3.32 -6.66
N ARG A 83 2.02 3.43 -7.38
CA ARG A 83 3.19 4.19 -6.96
C ARG A 83 3.19 5.56 -7.60
N ASN A 84 3.38 6.59 -6.78
CA ASN A 84 3.55 7.95 -7.28
C ASN A 84 5.06 8.21 -7.55
N PRO A 85 5.47 8.55 -8.78
CA PRO A 85 6.88 8.72 -9.13
C PRO A 85 7.53 9.93 -8.45
N VAL A 86 6.78 11.00 -8.18
CA VAL A 86 7.29 12.20 -7.47
C VAL A 86 7.61 11.83 -6.02
N PHE A 87 6.66 11.16 -5.37
CA PHE A 87 6.84 10.70 -3.99
C PHE A 87 7.98 9.70 -3.86
N ALA A 88 8.04 8.73 -4.78
CA ALA A 88 9.10 7.74 -4.76
C ALA A 88 10.49 8.39 -4.94
N LYS A 89 10.63 9.35 -5.86
CA LYS A 89 11.88 10.12 -6.01
C LYS A 89 12.28 10.85 -4.72
N GLN A 90 11.31 11.49 -4.06
CA GLN A 90 11.56 12.19 -2.80
C GLN A 90 11.98 11.23 -1.67
N LEU A 91 11.35 10.07 -1.56
CA LEU A 91 11.72 9.06 -0.57
C LEU A 91 13.12 8.48 -0.84
N TYR A 92 13.41 8.16 -2.10
CA TYR A 92 14.62 7.43 -2.49
C TYR A 92 15.87 8.28 -2.34
N ALA A 93 15.73 9.60 -2.47
CA ALA A 93 16.81 10.54 -2.19
C ALA A 93 17.22 10.56 -0.71
N ILE A 94 16.32 10.18 0.21
CA ILE A 94 16.55 10.31 1.66
C ILE A 94 16.95 8.97 2.27
N ARG A 95 16.22 7.90 1.93
CA ARG A 95 16.39 6.57 2.53
C ARG A 95 16.26 5.46 1.49
N PRO A 96 16.94 4.34 1.72
CA PRO A 96 16.75 3.17 0.89
C PRO A 96 15.34 2.62 1.08
N HIS A 97 14.86 1.88 0.09
CA HIS A 97 13.53 1.33 0.10
C HIS A 97 13.50 -0.10 -0.45
N ILE A 98 12.55 -0.89 0.03
CA ILE A 98 12.21 -2.22 -0.50
C ILE A 98 10.75 -2.19 -0.93
N LEU A 99 10.47 -2.64 -2.16
CA LEU A 99 9.11 -2.72 -2.69
C LEU A 99 8.51 -4.09 -2.39
N VAL A 100 7.37 -4.10 -1.72
CA VAL A 100 6.60 -5.30 -1.38
C VAL A 100 5.27 -5.29 -2.12
N LEU A 101 5.10 -6.21 -3.07
CA LEU A 101 3.88 -6.44 -3.81
C LEU A 101 3.03 -7.51 -3.11
N ASN A 102 2.04 -7.05 -2.34
CA ASN A 102 1.15 -7.91 -1.56
C ASN A 102 -0.09 -8.35 -2.35
N LYS A 103 -0.74 -9.42 -1.90
CA LYS A 103 -1.91 -10.06 -2.56
C LYS A 103 -1.55 -10.68 -3.91
N LYS A 104 -0.37 -11.30 -3.99
CA LYS A 104 0.12 -11.98 -5.20
C LYS A 104 -0.80 -13.09 -5.71
N ASP A 105 -1.67 -13.63 -4.84
CA ASP A 105 -2.70 -14.62 -5.15
C ASP A 105 -3.77 -14.13 -6.12
N LEU A 106 -3.95 -12.82 -6.23
CA LEU A 106 -4.95 -12.22 -7.10
C LEU A 106 -4.44 -11.96 -8.53
N ILE A 107 -3.25 -12.44 -8.88
CA ILE A 107 -2.58 -12.18 -10.15
C ILE A 107 -1.97 -13.46 -10.69
N ASP A 108 -2.02 -13.57 -12.01
CA ASP A 108 -1.24 -14.56 -12.74
C ASP A 108 0.26 -14.19 -12.72
N LEU A 109 0.99 -14.78 -11.79
CA LEU A 109 2.43 -14.56 -11.64
C LEU A 109 3.23 -15.11 -12.82
N VAL A 110 2.73 -16.10 -13.56
CA VAL A 110 3.44 -16.64 -14.74
C VAL A 110 3.52 -15.56 -15.81
N LYS A 111 2.43 -14.83 -16.01
CA LYS A 111 2.32 -13.79 -17.04
C LYS A 111 2.95 -12.47 -16.62
N TYR A 112 2.72 -12.02 -15.38
CA TYR A 112 2.99 -10.62 -15.01
C TYR A 112 4.25 -10.41 -14.16
N LYS A 113 4.84 -11.47 -13.58
CA LYS A 113 5.99 -11.30 -12.67
C LYS A 113 7.20 -10.68 -13.35
N GLN A 114 7.69 -11.32 -14.42
CA GLN A 114 8.90 -10.88 -15.14
C GLN A 114 8.77 -9.45 -15.70
N PRO A 115 7.68 -9.09 -16.44
CA PRO A 115 7.55 -7.73 -16.97
C PRO A 115 7.50 -6.64 -15.90
N ILE A 116 6.93 -6.94 -14.73
CA ILE A 116 6.84 -6.00 -13.61
C ILE A 116 8.21 -5.85 -12.93
N GLU A 117 8.93 -6.95 -12.71
CA GLU A 117 10.30 -6.92 -12.18
C GLU A 117 11.21 -6.13 -13.13
N ASP A 118 11.19 -6.41 -14.43
CA ASP A 118 11.97 -5.68 -15.44
C ASP A 118 11.65 -4.18 -15.47
N PHE A 119 10.38 -3.81 -15.34
CA PHE A 119 9.97 -2.41 -15.26
C PHE A 119 10.61 -1.70 -14.06
N TYR A 120 10.70 -2.38 -12.92
CA TYR A 120 11.28 -1.83 -11.70
C TYR A 120 12.81 -1.84 -11.70
N HIS A 121 13.44 -2.87 -12.26
CA HIS A 121 14.89 -2.89 -12.46
C HIS A 121 15.36 -1.74 -13.35
N ARG A 122 14.61 -1.42 -14.42
CA ARG A 122 14.88 -0.23 -15.26
C ARG A 122 14.78 1.10 -14.50
N GLN A 123 14.07 1.13 -13.38
CA GLN A 123 13.96 2.30 -12.51
C GLN A 123 14.97 2.30 -11.35
N GLY A 124 15.89 1.32 -11.31
CA GLY A 124 16.88 1.18 -10.24
C GLY A 124 16.32 0.57 -8.95
N ILE A 125 15.17 -0.10 -9.00
CA ILE A 125 14.62 -0.83 -7.86
C ILE A 125 14.98 -2.29 -8.00
N GLU A 126 15.95 -2.75 -7.22
CA GLU A 126 16.46 -4.12 -7.29
C GLU A 126 15.65 -5.11 -6.45
N HIS A 127 15.05 -4.64 -5.35
CA HIS A 127 14.37 -5.49 -4.39
C HIS A 127 12.84 -5.40 -4.49
N VAL A 128 12.27 -6.23 -5.37
CA VAL A 128 10.82 -6.43 -5.50
C VAL A 128 10.42 -7.78 -4.87
N ILE A 129 9.60 -7.73 -3.81
CA ILE A 129 9.23 -8.93 -3.05
C ILE A 129 7.72 -9.17 -3.16
N TRP A 130 7.35 -10.36 -3.64
CA TRP A 130 5.97 -10.77 -3.82
C TRP A 130 5.45 -11.53 -2.59
N THR A 131 4.40 -11.01 -1.95
CA THR A 131 3.86 -11.57 -0.71
C THR A 131 2.37 -11.88 -0.79
N ASN A 132 1.93 -12.86 0.00
CA ASN A 132 0.54 -13.03 0.39
C ASN A 132 0.48 -13.11 1.92
N CYS A 133 -0.07 -12.08 2.56
CA CYS A 133 -0.17 -12.05 4.02
C CYS A 133 -1.35 -12.89 4.56
N LYS A 134 -2.29 -13.34 3.72
CA LYS A 134 -3.46 -14.14 4.13
C LYS A 134 -3.16 -15.63 4.16
N ASP A 135 -2.47 -16.14 3.16
CA ASP A 135 -2.06 -17.55 3.11
C ASP A 135 -1.01 -17.86 4.20
N SER A 136 -1.07 -19.04 4.82
CA SER A 136 -0.19 -19.49 5.90
C SER A 136 1.05 -20.22 5.39
N MET A 137 0.97 -20.90 4.23
CA MET A 137 2.10 -21.66 3.67
C MET A 137 3.05 -20.79 2.86
N SER A 138 2.54 -19.98 1.91
CA SER A 138 3.39 -19.07 1.12
C SER A 138 3.92 -17.87 1.91
N ARG A 139 3.40 -17.67 3.13
CA ARG A 139 3.84 -16.66 4.10
C ARG A 139 5.31 -16.81 4.43
N ASN A 140 5.74 -18.01 4.80
CA ASN A 140 7.01 -18.20 5.50
C ASN A 140 8.21 -17.93 4.59
N ALA A 141 8.19 -18.38 3.34
CA ALA A 141 9.31 -18.18 2.42
C ALA A 141 9.47 -16.71 2.00
N ALA A 142 8.38 -16.04 1.60
CA ALA A 142 8.43 -14.65 1.15
C ALA A 142 8.74 -13.68 2.30
N ILE A 143 8.19 -13.94 3.49
CA ILE A 143 8.44 -13.14 4.68
C ILE A 143 9.86 -13.35 5.20
N LYS A 144 10.38 -14.58 5.14
CA LYS A 144 11.78 -14.86 5.46
C LYS A 144 12.72 -14.14 4.50
N ASN A 145 12.47 -14.20 3.18
CA ASN A 145 13.23 -13.45 2.19
C ASN A 145 13.20 -11.94 2.50
N LEU A 146 12.02 -11.37 2.78
CA LEU A 146 11.91 -9.97 3.20
C LEU A 146 12.74 -9.65 4.45
N GLN A 147 12.76 -10.54 5.44
CA GLN A 147 13.60 -10.35 6.65
C GLN A 147 15.08 -10.39 6.33
N ASP A 148 15.51 -11.29 5.45
CA ASP A 148 16.91 -11.44 5.08
C ASP A 148 17.39 -10.22 4.29
N VAL A 149 16.60 -9.74 3.33
CA VAL A 149 16.89 -8.49 2.58
C VAL A 149 16.90 -7.27 3.52
N ILE A 150 15.95 -7.18 4.47
CA ILE A 150 15.95 -6.10 5.47
C ILE A 150 17.23 -6.16 6.32
N LYS A 151 17.63 -7.35 6.81
CA LYS A 151 18.83 -7.49 7.64
C LYS A 151 20.09 -7.13 6.86
N ASP A 152 20.24 -7.66 5.66
CA ASP A 152 21.39 -7.39 4.80
C ASP A 152 21.52 -5.89 4.54
N HIS A 153 20.44 -5.24 4.14
CA HIS A 153 20.43 -3.80 3.86
C HIS A 153 20.76 -2.96 5.09
N LEU A 154 20.23 -3.34 6.26
CA LEU A 154 20.47 -2.63 7.51
C LEU A 154 21.89 -2.84 8.04
N GLN A 155 22.48 -4.01 7.84
CA GLN A 155 23.85 -4.34 8.29
C GLN A 155 24.92 -3.74 7.38
N ASN A 156 24.67 -3.70 6.07
CA ASN A 156 25.60 -3.12 5.10
C ASN A 156 25.58 -1.58 5.07
N MET A 157 24.58 -0.96 5.71
CA MET A 157 24.49 0.50 5.77
C MET A 157 25.49 1.12 6.75
N GLN A 158 26.35 2.00 6.23
CA GLN A 158 27.21 2.84 7.06
C GLN A 158 26.36 3.84 7.86
N ARG A 159 26.34 3.64 9.18
CA ARG A 159 25.63 4.52 10.12
C ARG A 159 26.48 5.75 10.45
N PHE A 160 26.41 6.77 9.60
CA PHE A 160 27.22 7.99 9.75
C PHE A 160 27.02 8.77 11.06
N ASN A 161 25.94 8.55 11.84
CA ASN A 161 25.64 9.34 13.05
C ASN A 161 24.96 8.55 14.19
N ARG A 162 25.07 7.22 14.24
CA ARG A 162 24.31 6.37 15.19
C ARG A 162 25.10 5.23 15.83
N THR A 163 26.40 5.43 16.04
CA THR A 163 27.30 4.43 16.65
C THR A 163 26.83 3.95 18.04
N VAL A 164 25.99 4.73 18.74
CA VAL A 164 25.48 4.42 20.09
C VAL A 164 24.12 3.69 20.08
N LYS A 165 23.30 3.81 19.02
CA LYS A 165 21.96 3.18 18.97
C LYS A 165 22.03 1.84 18.24
N THR A 166 21.97 0.75 19.01
CA THR A 166 21.97 -0.63 18.49
C THR A 166 20.66 -1.03 17.81
N GLU A 167 19.60 -0.25 17.98
CA GLU A 167 18.28 -0.50 17.38
C GLU A 167 18.19 0.03 15.95
N TYR A 168 17.55 -0.75 15.07
CA TYR A 168 17.14 -0.32 13.74
C TYR A 168 15.69 0.15 13.75
N GLN A 169 15.40 1.19 12.96
CA GLN A 169 14.04 1.68 12.72
C GLN A 169 13.70 1.50 11.25
N ILE A 170 12.59 0.81 10.98
CA ILE A 170 12.02 0.70 9.64
C ILE A 170 10.67 1.40 9.60
N MET A 171 10.29 1.94 8.44
CA MET A 171 8.98 2.55 8.23
C MET A 171 8.23 1.76 7.17
N VAL A 172 6.99 1.37 7.46
CA VAL A 172 6.12 0.72 6.48
C VAL A 172 5.19 1.77 5.89
N VAL A 173 5.27 1.98 4.57
CA VAL A 173 4.50 2.99 3.83
C VAL A 173 3.67 2.33 2.73
N GLY A 174 2.61 3.00 2.27
CA GLY A 174 1.79 2.55 1.16
C GLY A 174 0.33 2.96 1.29
N ILE A 175 -0.42 2.87 0.18
CA ILE A 175 -1.82 3.29 0.11
C ILE A 175 -2.70 2.52 1.10
N PRO A 176 -3.84 3.07 1.55
CA PRO A 176 -4.78 2.34 2.40
C PRO A 176 -5.16 0.96 1.81
N ASN A 177 -5.47 -0.01 2.67
CA ASN A 177 -6.02 -1.33 2.29
C ASN A 177 -5.11 -2.26 1.45
N VAL A 178 -3.82 -1.95 1.28
CA VAL A 178 -2.83 -2.87 0.66
C VAL A 178 -2.42 -4.05 1.54
N GLY A 179 -2.68 -3.97 2.86
CA GLY A 179 -2.29 -5.00 3.83
C GLY A 179 -1.04 -4.69 4.65
N LYS A 180 -0.72 -3.41 4.88
CA LYS A 180 0.40 -2.98 5.76
C LYS A 180 0.32 -3.61 7.15
N SER A 181 -0.83 -3.51 7.83
CA SER A 181 -1.03 -4.07 9.16
C SER A 181 -0.87 -5.59 9.17
N SER A 182 -1.40 -6.27 8.15
CA SER A 182 -1.22 -7.73 7.98
C SER A 182 0.24 -8.11 7.77
N LEU A 183 1.01 -7.32 7.01
CA LEU A 183 2.45 -7.51 6.83
C LEU A 183 3.21 -7.35 8.16
N ILE A 184 2.91 -6.30 8.93
CA ILE A 184 3.54 -6.03 10.24
C ILE A 184 3.24 -7.17 11.22
N ASN A 185 1.98 -7.59 11.32
CA ASN A 185 1.58 -8.68 12.20
C ASN A 185 2.23 -10.00 11.79
N THR A 186 2.31 -10.27 10.49
CA THR A 186 2.96 -11.46 9.96
C THR A 186 4.46 -11.48 10.26
N LEU A 187 5.15 -10.37 10.04
CA LEU A 187 6.57 -10.22 10.37
C LEU A 187 6.80 -10.41 11.88
N ARG A 188 5.93 -9.86 12.72
CA ARG A 188 6.03 -9.99 14.17
C ARG A 188 5.79 -11.44 14.63
N PHE A 189 4.77 -12.09 14.09
CA PHE A 189 4.46 -13.48 14.41
C PHE A 189 5.60 -14.41 14.00
N SER A 190 6.13 -14.27 12.78
CA SER A 190 7.22 -15.10 12.27
C SER A 190 8.51 -15.00 13.10
N ASN A 191 8.80 -13.85 13.72
CA ASN A 191 10.06 -13.62 14.42
C ASN A 191 9.97 -13.82 15.93
N LEU A 192 8.88 -13.40 16.55
CA LEU A 192 8.74 -13.36 18.01
C LEU A 192 7.72 -14.38 18.53
N ASN A 193 6.98 -15.07 17.63
CA ASN A 193 5.84 -15.92 17.95
C ASN A 193 4.81 -15.21 18.86
N ARG A 194 4.65 -13.89 18.67
CA ARG A 194 3.72 -13.03 19.45
C ARG A 194 2.47 -12.72 18.61
N GLY A 195 1.33 -12.53 19.30
CA GLY A 195 0.02 -12.25 18.68
C GLY A 195 -0.05 -10.94 17.87
N LYS A 196 -1.26 -10.51 17.49
CA LYS A 196 -1.44 -9.29 16.68
C LYS A 196 -0.98 -8.04 17.45
N ALA A 197 -0.22 -7.17 16.78
CA ALA A 197 0.23 -5.89 17.34
C ALA A 197 -0.52 -4.69 16.74
N VAL A 198 -1.02 -4.83 15.52
CA VAL A 198 -1.77 -3.79 14.81
C VAL A 198 -3.15 -4.36 14.47
N GLU A 199 -4.22 -3.60 14.72
CA GLU A 199 -5.56 -4.03 14.31
C GLU A 199 -5.68 -4.05 12.78
N GLU A 200 -6.21 -5.15 12.25
CA GLU A 200 -6.51 -5.32 10.83
C GLU A 200 -8.01 -5.08 10.61
N GLY A 201 -8.36 -4.05 9.85
CA GLY A 201 -9.76 -3.72 9.56
C GLY A 201 -9.93 -2.91 8.28
N SER A 202 -11.06 -3.13 7.60
CA SER A 202 -11.45 -2.51 6.33
C SER A 202 -11.82 -1.03 6.44
N ARG A 203 -11.87 -0.46 7.65
CA ARG A 203 -12.23 0.96 7.81
C ARG A 203 -10.99 1.83 7.63
N PRO A 204 -10.95 2.75 6.64
CA PRO A 204 -9.86 3.71 6.53
C PRO A 204 -9.81 4.54 7.81
N GLY A 205 -8.62 4.62 8.42
CA GLY A 205 -8.42 5.29 9.71
C GLY A 205 -8.53 4.40 10.95
N VAL A 206 -8.38 3.07 10.85
CA VAL A 206 -8.29 2.20 12.06
C VAL A 206 -6.90 2.17 12.68
N THR A 207 -5.84 2.60 11.99
CA THR A 207 -4.51 2.84 12.59
C THR A 207 -4.47 4.13 13.42
N VAL A 208 -5.46 4.35 14.28
CA VAL A 208 -5.59 5.56 15.12
C VAL A 208 -4.82 5.47 16.45
N ARG A 209 -4.21 4.34 16.81
CA ARG A 209 -3.58 4.19 18.15
C ARG A 209 -2.24 3.45 18.23
N VAL A 210 -1.34 3.63 17.27
CA VAL A 210 0.05 3.17 17.47
C VAL A 210 1.02 4.34 17.36
N GLN A 211 1.05 5.14 18.43
CA GLN A 211 2.19 6.03 18.73
C GLN A 211 3.46 5.23 19.10
N ASN A 212 3.37 3.90 19.23
CA ASN A 212 4.44 3.08 19.82
C ASN A 212 5.11 2.19 18.76
N ARG A 213 6.40 2.43 18.55
CA ARG A 213 7.33 1.57 17.79
C ARG A 213 6.99 0.08 17.99
N VAL A 214 6.65 -0.65 16.93
CA VAL A 214 6.33 -2.08 17.00
C VAL A 214 7.62 -2.88 16.84
N ARG A 215 8.01 -3.66 17.85
CA ARG A 215 9.19 -4.52 17.78
C ARG A 215 8.95 -5.71 16.85
N LEU A 216 9.81 -5.89 15.85
CA LEU A 216 9.75 -6.99 14.88
C LEU A 216 10.78 -8.08 15.14
N LEU A 217 12.02 -7.72 15.49
CA LEU A 217 13.11 -8.65 15.75
C LEU A 217 13.83 -8.27 17.04
N ASP A 218 14.40 -9.27 17.71
CA ASP A 218 15.22 -9.07 18.90
C ASP A 218 16.72 -8.97 18.61
N LYS A 219 17.19 -9.67 17.57
CA LYS A 219 18.62 -9.78 17.23
C LYS A 219 18.84 -9.68 15.71
N PRO A 220 19.28 -8.53 15.17
CA PRO A 220 19.38 -7.24 15.86
C PRO A 220 17.99 -6.66 16.22
N PRO A 221 17.89 -5.74 17.20
CA PRO A 221 16.61 -5.16 17.57
C PRO A 221 16.07 -4.25 16.45
N ILE A 222 14.97 -4.66 15.82
CA ILE A 222 14.33 -3.91 14.72
C ILE A 222 12.93 -3.47 15.15
N TYR A 223 12.63 -2.18 14.95
CA TYR A 223 11.34 -1.59 15.26
C TYR A 223 10.68 -0.99 14.00
N VAL A 224 9.39 -1.25 13.82
CA VAL A 224 8.55 -0.60 12.82
C VAL A 224 7.93 0.66 13.40
N LEU A 225 8.09 1.77 12.68
CA LEU A 225 7.21 2.92 12.79
C LEU A 225 6.02 2.68 11.86
N ASP A 226 4.86 2.40 12.46
CA ASP A 226 3.63 2.28 11.71
C ASP A 226 3.22 3.67 11.19
N THR A 227 2.91 3.75 9.89
CA THR A 227 2.36 4.96 9.29
C THR A 227 0.96 4.65 8.76
N PRO A 228 -0.05 5.48 9.09
CA PRO A 228 -1.37 5.32 8.52
C PRO A 228 -1.27 5.37 6.99
N GLY A 229 -2.13 4.64 6.27
CA GLY A 229 -2.01 4.55 4.82
C GLY A 229 -2.06 5.91 4.14
N ILE A 230 -1.02 6.26 3.38
CA ILE A 230 -0.90 7.52 2.68
C ILE A 230 -1.27 7.28 1.22
N LEU A 231 -2.30 8.00 0.76
CA LEU A 231 -2.60 8.20 -0.65
C LEU A 231 -1.83 9.46 -1.09
N TYR A 232 -1.43 9.56 -2.34
CA TYR A 232 -0.89 10.81 -2.85
C TYR A 232 -2.02 11.67 -3.43
N PRO A 233 -2.00 13.02 -3.24
CA PRO A 233 -3.05 13.88 -3.76
C PRO A 233 -3.13 13.90 -5.28
N HIS A 234 -2.01 13.82 -5.98
CA HIS A 234 -1.97 14.09 -7.41
C HIS A 234 -1.92 12.82 -8.25
N PHE A 235 -2.84 12.73 -9.20
CA PHE A 235 -2.84 11.74 -10.29
C PHE A 235 -2.85 12.53 -11.60
N ASP A 236 -1.84 12.29 -12.44
CA ASP A 236 -1.76 12.92 -13.77
C ASP A 236 -2.80 12.32 -14.73
N ASP A 237 -3.15 11.05 -14.51
CA ASP A 237 -4.02 10.25 -15.34
C ASP A 237 -5.31 9.82 -14.60
N VAL A 238 -6.43 9.95 -15.30
CA VAL A 238 -7.77 9.62 -14.81
C VAL A 238 -7.93 8.11 -14.61
N ASP A 239 -7.46 7.32 -15.57
CA ASP A 239 -7.57 5.86 -15.51
C ASP A 239 -6.79 5.32 -14.30
N SER A 240 -5.62 5.89 -14.03
CA SER A 240 -4.81 5.62 -12.85
C SER A 240 -5.55 5.95 -11.55
N GLY A 241 -6.17 7.13 -11.48
CA GLY A 241 -6.99 7.54 -10.35
C GLY A 241 -8.18 6.60 -10.12
N MET A 242 -8.85 6.16 -11.19
CA MET A 242 -9.99 5.25 -11.09
C MET A 242 -9.57 3.83 -10.70
N LYS A 243 -8.49 3.29 -11.30
CA LYS A 243 -7.90 2.01 -10.93
C LYS A 243 -7.58 1.98 -9.43
N LEU A 244 -7.01 3.05 -8.89
CA LEU A 244 -6.72 3.15 -7.45
C LEU A 244 -7.98 3.35 -6.61
N GLY A 245 -8.88 4.25 -7.00
CA GLY A 245 -10.11 4.53 -6.27
C GLY A 245 -10.99 3.29 -6.09
N ILE A 246 -11.13 2.48 -7.14
CA ILE A 246 -11.84 1.20 -7.10
C ILE A 246 -11.19 0.25 -6.08
N ARG A 247 -9.86 0.17 -6.03
CA ARG A 247 -9.15 -0.76 -5.14
C ARG A 247 -9.11 -0.32 -3.68
N ILE A 248 -9.14 0.98 -3.43
CA ILE A 248 -9.16 1.53 -2.08
C ILE A 248 -10.57 1.44 -1.49
N THR A 249 -11.61 1.61 -2.33
CA THR A 249 -13.01 1.69 -1.90
C THR A 249 -13.71 0.32 -1.87
N LEU A 250 -13.40 -0.59 -2.80
CA LEU A 250 -13.97 -1.94 -2.82
C LEU A 250 -13.15 -2.85 -1.91
N ILE A 251 -13.74 -3.20 -0.77
CA ILE A 251 -13.19 -4.14 0.22
C ILE A 251 -14.11 -5.35 0.31
#